data_AF-V4BUP1-F1
#
_entry.id   AF-V4BUP1-F1
#
_cell.length_a   1.000
_cell.length_b   1.000
_cell.length_c   1.000
_cell.angle_alpha   90.00
_cell.angle_beta   90.00
_cell.angle_gamma   90.00
#
_symmetry.space_group_name_H-M   'P 1'
#
loop_
_entity.id
_entity.type
_entity.pdbx_description
1 polymer ?
#
loop_
_entity_poly.entity_id
_entity_poly.type
_entity_poly.pdbx_seq_one_letter_code
_entity_poly.pdbx_strand_id
1 'polypeptide(L)'
;MLRRDPTRIELKIDDLEEYNNMKKESLEADSKTKSACSDGTSATPAQDSFDFGLPLRTRTEIIHSRIGYDPKPTPTSSGLPIHR
;
A
#
# COMPACT_ATOMS: atom_id res chain seq x y z
N MET A 1 33.10 -34.24 -6.88
CA MET A 1 31.98 -34.25 -7.86
C MET A 1 31.89 -32.88 -8.50
N LEU A 2 31.86 -32.82 -9.84
CA LEU A 2 31.68 -31.56 -10.54
C LEU A 2 30.21 -31.12 -10.42
N ARG A 3 29.97 -29.86 -10.06
CA ARG A 3 28.62 -29.28 -9.96
C ARG A 3 28.28 -28.56 -11.26
N ARG A 4 27.00 -28.55 -11.62
CA ARG A 4 26.45 -27.77 -12.74
C ARG A 4 25.96 -26.41 -12.26
N ASP A 5 25.82 -25.50 -13.20
CA ASP A 5 25.25 -24.18 -12.94
C ASP A 5 23.73 -24.26 -12.66
N PRO A 6 23.19 -23.33 -11.86
CA PRO A 6 21.76 -23.25 -11.58
C PRO A 6 20.98 -22.83 -12.83
N THR A 7 19.76 -23.32 -12.94
CA THR A 7 18.87 -22.99 -14.07
C THR A 7 18.32 -21.57 -13.91
N ARG A 8 18.42 -20.78 -14.98
CA ARG A 8 17.81 -19.45 -15.09
C ARG A 8 16.46 -19.55 -15.82
N ILE A 9 15.42 -18.95 -15.25
CA ILE A 9 14.09 -18.89 -15.86
C ILE A 9 14.06 -17.67 -16.79
N GLU A 10 13.58 -17.87 -18.02
CA GLU A 10 13.45 -16.83 -19.04
C GLU A 10 12.00 -16.67 -19.45
N LEU A 11 11.57 -15.42 -19.66
CA LEU A 11 10.20 -15.11 -20.07
C LEU A 11 9.93 -15.55 -21.52
N LYS A 12 8.76 -16.14 -21.74
CA LYS A 12 8.31 -16.67 -23.03
C LYS A 12 7.12 -15.87 -23.55
N ILE A 13 6.79 -16.10 -24.82
CA ILE A 13 5.62 -15.49 -25.45
C ILE A 13 4.33 -15.97 -24.75
N ASP A 14 4.32 -17.22 -24.28
CA ASP A 14 3.21 -17.83 -23.56
C ASP A 14 2.84 -17.06 -22.28
N ASP A 15 3.81 -16.40 -21.62
CA ASP A 15 3.57 -15.59 -20.42
C ASP A 15 2.69 -14.34 -20.72
N LEU A 16 2.59 -13.92 -21.99
CA LEU A 16 1.70 -12.83 -22.39
C LEU A 16 0.23 -13.24 -22.27
N GLU A 17 -0.10 -14.52 -22.42
CA GLU A 17 -1.47 -15.02 -22.26
C GLU A 17 -1.93 -14.88 -20.80
N GLU A 18 -1.05 -15.15 -19.83
CA GLU A 18 -1.29 -14.94 -18.40
C GLU A 18 -1.62 -13.46 -18.13
N TYR A 19 -0.83 -12.54 -18.67
CA TYR A 19 -1.09 -11.10 -18.54
C TYR A 19 -2.44 -10.69 -19.15
N ASN A 20 -2.77 -11.19 -20.35
CA ASN A 20 -4.03 -10.85 -21.01
C ASN A 20 -5.24 -11.37 -20.22
N ASN A 21 -5.14 -12.54 -19.60
CA ASN A 21 -6.17 -13.09 -18.73
C ASN A 21 -6.37 -12.23 -17.48
N MET A 22 -5.28 -11.86 -16.79
CA MET A 22 -5.35 -10.96 -15.63
C MET A 22 -5.96 -9.59 -16.00
N LYS A 23 -5.57 -9.04 -17.14
CA LYS A 23 -6.11 -7.78 -17.65
C LYS A 23 -7.61 -7.89 -17.91
N LYS A 24 -8.07 -9.00 -18.50
CA LYS A 24 -9.48 -9.25 -18.75
C LYS A 24 -10.26 -9.34 -17.44
N GLU A 25 -9.76 -10.09 -16.46
CA GLU A 25 -10.39 -10.20 -15.13
C GLU A 25 -10.48 -8.86 -14.41
N SER A 26 -9.42 -8.04 -14.47
CA SER A 26 -9.43 -6.68 -13.89
C SER A 26 -10.48 -5.77 -14.54
N LEU A 27 -10.57 -5.81 -15.87
CA LEU A 27 -11.57 -5.01 -16.61
C LEU A 27 -13.01 -5.50 -16.32
N GLU A 28 -13.21 -6.81 -16.19
CA GLU A 28 -14.51 -7.39 -15.80
C GLU A 28 -14.90 -6.99 -14.37
N ALA A 29 -13.94 -6.97 -13.43
CA ALA A 29 -14.17 -6.47 -12.07
C ALA A 29 -14.57 -4.99 -12.08
N ASP A 30 -13.92 -4.14 -12.87
CA ASP A 30 -14.27 -2.72 -13.04
C ASP A 30 -15.63 -2.51 -13.72
N SER A 31 -16.04 -3.42 -14.62
CA SER A 31 -17.36 -3.36 -15.26
C SER A 31 -18.50 -3.65 -14.25
N LYS A 32 -18.23 -4.53 -13.28
CA LYS A 32 -19.19 -4.89 -12.23
C LYS A 32 -19.33 -3.79 -11.18
N THR A 33 -18.26 -3.03 -10.91
CA THR A 33 -18.31 -1.86 -10.01
C THR A 33 -18.93 -0.63 -10.68
N LYS A 34 -18.76 -0.43 -11.99
CA LYS A 34 -19.43 0.66 -12.73
C LYS A 34 -20.95 0.51 -12.84
N SER A 35 -21.47 -0.71 -12.74
CA SER A 35 -22.92 -0.96 -12.72
C SER A 35 -23.58 -0.63 -11.37
N ALA A 36 -22.79 -0.48 -10.30
CA ALA A 36 -23.26 -0.14 -8.96
C ALA A 36 -22.95 1.32 -8.56
N CYS A 37 -22.12 2.02 -9.32
CA CYS A 37 -21.61 3.36 -8.98
C CYS A 37 -21.90 4.37 -10.11
N SER A 38 -23.18 4.49 -10.48
CA SER A 38 -23.70 5.68 -11.16
C SER A 38 -24.11 6.74 -10.13
N ASP A 39 -23.21 7.09 -9.22
CA ASP A 39 -23.28 8.41 -8.60
C ASP A 39 -21.87 8.84 -8.15
N GLY A 40 -21.58 10.11 -8.39
CA GLY A 40 -20.22 10.62 -8.60
C GLY A 40 -19.24 10.41 -7.45
N THR A 41 -17.97 10.16 -7.79
CA THR A 41 -16.82 10.97 -7.33
C THR A 41 -15.50 10.43 -7.92
N SER A 42 -14.84 11.29 -8.69
CA SER A 42 -13.42 11.65 -8.55
C SER A 42 -12.36 10.54 -8.37
N ALA A 43 -11.54 10.42 -9.41
CA ALA A 43 -10.28 9.69 -9.47
C ALA A 43 -9.36 9.88 -8.24
N THR A 44 -8.86 8.77 -7.68
CA THR A 44 -7.50 8.62 -7.12
C THR A 44 -7.08 7.14 -7.22
N PRO A 45 -5.79 6.83 -7.46
CA PRO A 45 -5.35 5.45 -7.64
C PRO A 45 -5.33 4.72 -6.29
N ALA A 46 -5.88 3.51 -6.31
CA ALA A 46 -5.75 2.53 -5.25
C ALA A 46 -4.27 2.28 -4.92
N GLN A 47 -3.86 2.64 -3.71
CA GLN A 47 -2.86 1.90 -2.96
C GLN A 47 -3.31 1.77 -1.52
N ASP A 48 -3.32 0.52 -1.07
CA ASP A 48 -3.51 0.06 0.29
C ASP A 48 -4.90 0.26 0.89
N SER A 49 -5.88 -0.42 0.29
CA SER A 49 -7.06 -0.90 1.02
C SER A 49 -6.62 -2.02 1.99
N PHE A 50 -5.96 -1.65 3.09
CA PHE A 50 -6.03 -2.44 4.32
C PHE A 50 -7.43 -2.25 4.91
N ASP A 51 -8.41 -2.92 4.30
CA ASP A 51 -9.72 -3.15 4.87
C ASP A 51 -9.58 -4.18 5.99
N PHE A 52 -9.17 -3.70 7.16
CA PHE A 52 -9.33 -4.44 8.41
C PHE A 52 -10.19 -3.56 9.29
N GLY A 53 -11.44 -3.99 9.53
CA GLY A 53 -12.54 -3.26 10.18
C GLY A 53 -12.17 -2.59 11.51
N LEU A 54 -11.49 -1.45 11.40
CA LEU A 54 -11.05 -0.60 12.49
C LEU A 54 -11.77 0.75 12.34
N PRO A 55 -12.04 1.43 13.47
CA PRO A 55 -12.84 2.65 13.50
C PRO A 55 -12.32 3.69 12.51
N LEU A 56 -13.22 4.55 11.98
CA LEU A 56 -12.98 5.68 11.05
C LEU A 56 -11.85 6.61 11.54
N ARG A 57 -10.61 6.13 11.55
CA ARG A 57 -9.42 6.88 11.88
C ARG A 57 -8.83 7.36 10.58
N THR A 58 -8.52 8.64 10.54
CA THR A 58 -7.89 9.24 9.39
C THR A 58 -6.54 8.56 9.15
N ARG A 59 -6.10 8.49 7.89
CA ARG A 59 -4.78 7.94 7.52
C ARG A 59 -3.65 8.52 8.37
N THR A 60 -3.75 9.79 8.72
CA THR A 60 -2.79 10.50 9.60
C THR A 60 -2.77 9.93 11.01
N GLU A 61 -3.92 9.62 11.61
CA GLU A 61 -4.01 9.04 12.95
C GLU A 61 -3.39 7.63 13.00
N ILE A 62 -3.62 6.82 11.96
CA ILE A 62 -2.99 5.49 11.81
C ILE A 62 -1.46 5.64 11.77
N ILE A 63 -0.95 6.55 10.95
CA ILE A 63 0.50 6.79 10.83
C ILE A 63 1.07 7.25 12.18
N HIS A 64 0.46 8.22 12.86
CA HIS A 64 0.93 8.72 14.15
C HIS A 64 1.06 7.61 15.18
N SER A 65 0.04 6.74 15.29
CA SER A 65 0.07 5.59 16.20
C SER A 65 1.18 4.58 15.85
N ARG A 66 1.43 4.38 14.55
CA ARG A 66 2.44 3.40 14.07
C ARG A 66 3.87 3.86 14.29
N ILE A 67 4.14 5.16 14.21
CA ILE A 67 5.48 5.74 14.39
C ILE A 67 5.74 6.23 15.82
N GLY A 68 4.76 6.09 16.73
CA GLY A 68 4.86 6.59 18.10
C GLY A 68 4.93 8.12 18.19
N TYR A 69 4.37 8.83 17.21
CA TYR A 69 4.36 10.29 17.21
C TYR A 69 3.23 10.82 18.11
N ASP A 70 3.60 11.58 19.13
CA ASP A 70 2.67 12.36 19.95
C ASP A 70 2.77 13.84 19.54
N PRO A 71 1.69 14.47 19.02
CA PRO A 71 1.70 15.88 18.64
C PRO A 71 1.80 16.83 19.84
N LYS A 72 1.74 16.33 21.09
CA LYS A 72 1.91 17.17 22.27
C LYS A 72 3.33 17.75 22.29
N PRO A 73 3.48 19.08 22.42
CA PRO A 73 4.79 19.69 22.54
C PRO A 73 5.49 19.16 23.79
N THR A 74 6.60 18.44 23.62
CA THR A 74 7.48 18.09 24.74
C THR A 74 8.12 19.37 25.26
N PRO A 75 8.11 19.64 26.58
CA PRO A 75 8.89 20.75 27.11
C PRO A 75 10.36 20.48 26.79
N THR A 76 10.91 21.25 25.87
CA THR A 76 12.33 21.18 25.51
C THR A 76 13.13 21.43 26.77
N SER A 77 13.97 20.48 27.18
CA SER A 77 14.98 20.66 28.24
C SER A 77 16.07 21.61 27.77
N SER A 78 15.74 22.87 27.54
CA SER A 78 16.69 23.97 27.45
C SER A 78 16.95 24.47 28.87
N GLY A 79 17.83 23.78 29.60
CA GLY A 79 18.12 24.17 30.98
C GLY A 79 18.86 23.10 31.77
N LEU A 80 19.97 22.58 31.27
CA LEU A 80 20.96 21.98 32.16
C LEU A 80 21.66 23.15 32.89
N PRO A 81 21.61 23.22 34.23
CA PRO A 81 22.38 24.23 34.95
C PRO A 81 23.85 23.89 34.80
N ILE A 82 24.62 24.81 34.22
CA ILE A 82 26.08 24.80 34.28
C ILE A 82 26.44 24.89 35.76
N HIS A 83 26.92 23.79 36.34
CA HIS A 83 27.48 23.82 37.69
C HIS A 83 28.73 24.69 37.67
N ARG A 84 28.79 25.58 38.66
CA ARG A 84 29.89 26.53 38.94
C ARG A 84 31.26 25.87 38.93
#